data_AF-A0A6G9W9U1-F1
#
_entry.id   AF-A0A6G9W9U1-F1
#
_cell.length_a   1.000
_cell.length_b   1.000
_cell.length_c   1.000
_cell.angle_alpha   90.00
_cell.angle_beta   90.00
_cell.angle_gamma   90.00
#
_symmetry.space_group_name_H-M   'P 1'
#
loop_
_entity.id
_entity.type
_entity.pdbx_description
1 polymer ?
#
loop_
_entity_poly.entity_id
_entity_poly.type
_entity_poly.pdbx_seq_one_letter_code
_entity_poly.pdbx_strand_id
1 'polypeptide(L)'
;MSRQSDKLAQLERIARLKAERELKRFAAFNLHMKQAQTHAAAMRTALDQSYRSTAPLSVAEARIANAQAGRSARELHQAETELARMQPRFEAARRDAAREFGRAEVLLNLSAQSRAEEKAPRY
;
A
#
# COMPACT_ATOMS: atom_id res chain seq x y z
N MET A 1 6.24 14.66 39.27
CA MET A 1 6.43 14.49 37.82
C MET A 1 6.16 13.05 37.38
N SER A 2 6.34 12.03 38.25
CA SER A 2 6.04 10.62 37.95
C SER A 2 4.66 10.34 37.36
N ARG A 3 3.56 10.89 37.92
CA ARG A 3 2.21 10.70 37.38
C ARG A 3 2.05 11.15 35.91
N GLN A 4 2.83 12.14 35.46
CA GLN A 4 2.78 12.62 34.09
C GLN A 4 3.60 11.71 33.16
N SER A 5 4.78 11.29 33.61
CA SER A 5 5.62 10.29 32.93
C SER A 5 4.88 8.96 32.75
N ASP A 6 4.16 8.49 33.77
CA ASP A 6 3.35 7.27 33.73
C ASP A 6 2.17 7.38 32.76
N LYS A 7 1.50 8.55 32.71
CA LYS A 7 0.45 8.83 31.73
C LYS A 7 0.98 8.85 30.30
N LEU A 8 2.15 9.45 30.07
CA LEU A 8 2.79 9.45 28.75
C LEU A 8 3.15 8.04 28.32
N ALA A 9 3.69 7.22 29.23
CA ALA A 9 3.96 5.81 28.95
C ALA A 9 2.69 5.00 28.65
N GLN A 10 1.56 5.31 29.29
CA GLN A 10 0.28 4.67 28.97
C GLN A 10 -0.24 5.10 27.59
N LEU A 11 -0.13 6.38 27.24
CA LEU A 11 -0.52 6.90 25.94
C LEU A 11 0.35 6.32 24.82
N GLU A 12 1.65 6.17 25.04
CA GLU A 12 2.58 5.51 24.12
C GLU A 12 2.11 4.07 23.82
N ARG A 13 1.83 3.26 24.84
CA ARG A 13 1.33 1.89 24.66
C ARG A 13 0.04 1.83 23.85
N ILE A 14 -0.92 2.72 24.13
CA ILE A 14 -2.18 2.79 23.39
C ILE A 14 -1.94 3.19 21.93
N ALA A 15 -1.07 4.17 21.69
CA ALA A 15 -0.74 4.62 20.34
C ALA A 15 0.00 3.53 19.55
N ARG A 16 0.89 2.77 20.20
CA ARG A 16 1.58 1.62 19.60
C ARG A 16 0.59 0.57 19.11
N LEU A 17 -0.35 0.16 19.96
CA LEU A 17 -1.39 -0.81 19.58
C LEU A 17 -2.25 -0.31 18.41
N LYS A 18 -2.60 0.98 18.40
CA LYS A 18 -3.36 1.58 17.29
C LYS A 18 -2.56 1.62 15.99
N ALA A 19 -1.28 2.01 16.06
CA ALA A 19 -0.38 2.01 14.93
C ALA A 19 -0.22 0.60 14.33
N GLU A 20 0.02 -0.41 15.17
CA GLU A 20 0.11 -1.81 14.71
C GLU A 20 -1.16 -2.27 14.01
N ARG A 21 -2.33 -1.91 14.53
CA ARG A 21 -3.62 -2.25 13.90
C ARG A 21 -3.75 -1.64 12.52
N GLU A 22 -3.48 -0.34 12.37
CA GLU A 22 -3.58 0.33 11.08
C GLU A 22 -2.50 -0.15 10.10
N LEU A 23 -1.29 -0.46 10.57
CA LEU A 23 -0.23 -1.05 9.74
C LEU A 23 -0.62 -2.45 9.23
N LYS A 24 -1.20 -3.31 10.08
CA LYS A 24 -1.71 -4.63 9.65
C LYS A 24 -2.81 -4.49 8.61
N ARG A 25 -3.75 -3.57 8.83
CA ARG A 25 -4.82 -3.27 7.87
C ARG A 25 -4.26 -2.78 6.53
N PHE A 26 -3.29 -1.86 6.57
CA PHE A 26 -2.64 -1.35 5.37
C PHE A 26 -1.83 -2.44 4.65
N ALA A 27 -1.14 -3.31 5.37
CA ALA A 27 -0.39 -4.42 4.78
C ALA A 27 -1.29 -5.38 3.99
N ALA A 28 -2.47 -5.71 4.51
CA ALA A 28 -3.46 -6.51 3.79
C ALA A 28 -3.92 -5.82 2.49
N PHE A 29 -4.22 -4.52 2.55
CA PHE A 29 -4.57 -3.75 1.35
C PHE A 29 -3.40 -3.72 0.36
N ASN A 30 -2.18 -3.50 0.82
CA ASN A 30 -0.99 -3.46 -0.03
C ASN A 30 -0.74 -4.78 -0.76
N LEU A 31 -1.05 -5.92 -0.14
CA LEU A 31 -1.02 -7.21 -0.82
C LEU A 31 -2.00 -7.24 -2.01
N HIS A 32 -3.25 -6.84 -1.80
CA HIS A 32 -4.25 -6.76 -2.87
C HIS A 32 -3.86 -5.77 -3.98
N MET A 33 -3.34 -4.60 -3.61
CA MET A 33 -2.86 -3.60 -4.57
C MET A 33 -1.73 -4.17 -5.43
N LYS A 34 -0.74 -4.84 -4.83
CA LYS A 34 0.36 -5.49 -5.56
C LYS A 34 -0.13 -6.57 -6.50
N GLN A 35 -1.09 -7.39 -6.07
CA GLN A 35 -1.70 -8.42 -6.91
C GLN A 35 -2.40 -7.80 -8.13
N ALA A 36 -3.22 -6.77 -7.93
CA ALA A 36 -3.88 -6.06 -9.03
C ALA A 36 -2.87 -5.40 -10.00
N GLN A 37 -1.79 -4.81 -9.47
CA GLN A 37 -0.72 -4.22 -10.30
C GLN A 37 0.00 -5.28 -11.13
N THR A 38 0.31 -6.42 -10.52
CA THR A 38 0.94 -7.56 -11.20
C THR A 38 0.04 -8.11 -12.30
N HIS A 39 -1.26 -8.21 -12.03
CA HIS A 39 -2.25 -8.65 -13.00
C HIS A 39 -2.33 -7.70 -14.22
N ALA A 40 -2.44 -6.39 -13.99
CA ALA A 40 -2.46 -5.40 -15.07
C ALA A 40 -1.14 -5.41 -15.88
N ALA A 41 0.01 -5.57 -15.22
CA ALA A 41 1.30 -5.66 -15.90
C ALA A 41 1.41 -6.92 -16.79
N ALA A 42 0.89 -8.06 -16.32
CA ALA A 42 0.84 -9.29 -17.12
C ALA A 42 -0.05 -9.11 -18.37
N MET A 43 -1.23 -8.50 -18.22
CA MET A 43 -2.13 -8.21 -19.34
C MET A 43 -1.51 -7.24 -20.36
N ARG A 44 -0.80 -6.22 -19.87
CA ARG A 44 -0.08 -5.29 -20.73
C ARG A 44 1.02 -5.98 -21.53
N THR A 45 1.74 -6.90 -20.89
CA THR A 45 2.77 -7.72 -21.54
C THR A 45 2.17 -8.62 -22.62
N ALA A 46 1.04 -9.28 -22.34
CA ALA A 46 0.36 -10.13 -23.31
C ALA A 46 -0.15 -9.34 -24.54
N LEU A 47 -0.65 -8.12 -24.32
CA LEU A 47 -1.08 -7.23 -25.41
C LEU A 47 0.12 -6.76 -26.25
N ASP A 48 1.20 -6.33 -25.61
CA ASP A 48 2.43 -5.89 -26.30
C ASP A 48 3.06 -7.03 -27.11
N GLN A 49 3.08 -8.26 -26.58
CA GLN A 49 3.51 -9.45 -27.31
C GLN A 49 2.68 -9.70 -28.57
N SER A 50 1.36 -9.47 -28.50
CA SER A 50 0.46 -9.62 -29.65
C SER A 50 0.82 -8.65 -30.77
N TYR A 51 1.21 -7.42 -30.44
CA TYR A 51 1.59 -6.40 -31.43
C TYR A 51 3.03 -6.54 -31.94
N ARG A 52 3.95 -7.07 -31.13
CA ARG A 52 5.35 -7.27 -31.52
C ARG A 52 5.58 -8.51 -32.37
N SER A 53 4.57 -9.36 -32.55
CA SER A 53 4.68 -10.51 -33.44
C SER A 53 4.89 -10.07 -34.89
N THR A 54 6.06 -10.39 -35.45
CA THR A 54 6.40 -10.14 -36.86
C THR A 54 6.29 -11.40 -37.72
N ALA A 55 5.66 -12.46 -37.21
CA ALA A 55 5.47 -13.69 -37.95
C ALA A 55 4.60 -13.42 -39.20
N PRO A 56 4.94 -13.96 -40.37
CA PRO A 56 4.05 -13.87 -41.52
C PRO A 56 2.77 -14.66 -41.20
N LEU A 57 1.62 -13.99 -41.31
CA LEU A 57 0.30 -14.57 -41.05
C LEU A 57 -0.48 -14.68 -42.35
N SER A 58 -1.15 -15.81 -42.55
CA SER A 58 -2.29 -15.89 -43.45
C SER A 58 -3.43 -15.00 -42.95
N VAL A 59 -4.42 -14.72 -43.80
CA VAL A 59 -5.60 -13.92 -43.42
C VAL A 59 -6.37 -14.55 -42.25
N ALA A 60 -6.46 -15.88 -42.21
CA ALA A 60 -7.13 -16.59 -41.13
C ALA A 60 -6.38 -16.41 -39.79
N GLU A 61 -5.05 -16.57 -39.81
CA GLU A 61 -4.21 -16.37 -38.62
C GLU A 61 -4.23 -14.91 -38.16
N ALA A 62 -4.23 -13.94 -39.09
CA ALA A 62 -4.35 -12.52 -38.76
C ALA A 62 -5.68 -12.17 -38.06
N ARG A 63 -6.79 -12.78 -38.46
CA ARG A 63 -8.09 -12.61 -37.78
C ARG A 63 -8.05 -13.16 -36.35
N ILE A 64 -7.41 -14.32 -36.15
CA ILE A 64 -7.26 -14.92 -34.82
C ILE A 64 -6.38 -14.03 -33.93
N ALA A 65 -5.24 -13.57 -34.44
CA ALA A 65 -4.33 -12.68 -33.71
C ALA A 65 -5.02 -11.36 -33.31
N ASN A 66 -5.79 -10.76 -34.22
CA ASN A 66 -6.58 -9.56 -33.92
C ASN A 66 -7.66 -9.81 -32.85
N ALA A 67 -8.34 -10.96 -32.89
CA ALA A 67 -9.32 -11.32 -31.87
C ALA A 67 -8.67 -11.49 -30.48
N GLN A 68 -7.48 -12.10 -30.42
CA GLN A 68 -6.70 -12.25 -29.20
C GLN A 68 -6.25 -10.88 -28.65
N ALA A 69 -5.67 -10.03 -29.50
CA ALA A 69 -5.27 -8.68 -29.12
C ALA A 69 -6.46 -7.85 -28.61
N GLY A 70 -7.61 -7.93 -29.29
CA GLY A 70 -8.84 -7.25 -28.86
C GLY A 70 -9.36 -7.76 -27.50
N ARG A 71 -9.22 -9.06 -27.21
CA ARG A 71 -9.54 -9.60 -25.89
C ARG A 71 -8.58 -9.07 -24.83
N SER A 72 -7.27 -9.17 -25.06
CA SER A 72 -6.25 -8.69 -24.12
C SER A 72 -6.37 -7.19 -23.85
N ALA A 73 -6.74 -6.38 -24.84
CA ALA A 73 -6.98 -4.95 -24.66
C ALA A 73 -8.16 -4.67 -23.71
N ARG A 74 -9.27 -5.42 -23.82
CA ARG A 74 -10.42 -5.29 -22.91
C ARG A 74 -10.07 -5.73 -21.49
N GLU A 75 -9.36 -6.84 -21.36
CA GLU A 75 -8.90 -7.35 -20.05
C GLU A 75 -7.95 -6.37 -19.36
N LEU A 76 -7.00 -5.79 -20.13
CA LEU A 76 -6.12 -4.74 -19.63
C LEU A 76 -6.91 -3.51 -19.16
N HIS A 77 -7.85 -3.02 -19.97
CA HIS A 77 -8.67 -1.87 -19.61
C HIS A 77 -9.48 -2.10 -18.33
N GLN A 78 -10.02 -3.31 -18.15
CA GLN A 78 -10.73 -3.68 -16.93
C GLN A 78 -9.80 -3.68 -15.70
N ALA A 79 -8.62 -4.28 -15.82
CA ALA A 79 -7.63 -4.31 -14.74
C ALA A 79 -7.13 -2.90 -14.36
N GLU A 80 -6.90 -2.04 -15.35
CA GLU A 80 -6.51 -0.63 -15.13
C GLU A 80 -7.63 0.17 -14.45
N THR A 81 -8.88 -0.06 -14.84
CA THR A 81 -10.05 0.56 -14.20
C THR A 81 -10.18 0.14 -12.74
N GLU A 82 -9.96 -1.14 -12.45
CA GLU A 82 -9.96 -1.65 -11.07
C GLU A 82 -8.86 -0.99 -10.23
N LEU A 83 -7.63 -0.90 -10.75
CA LEU A 83 -6.53 -0.20 -10.11
C LEU A 83 -6.87 1.27 -9.82
N ALA A 84 -7.41 1.97 -10.81
CA ALA A 84 -7.82 3.37 -10.66
C ALA A 84 -8.88 3.54 -9.57
N ARG A 85 -9.81 2.58 -9.41
CA ARG A 85 -10.81 2.58 -8.34
C ARG A 85 -10.22 2.28 -6.96
N MET A 86 -9.19 1.42 -6.89
CA MET A 86 -8.53 1.07 -5.63
C MET A 86 -7.61 2.19 -5.11
N GLN A 87 -6.98 2.94 -6.01
CA GLN A 87 -5.93 3.91 -5.68
C GLN A 87 -6.31 4.92 -4.58
N PRO A 88 -7.49 5.59 -4.61
CA PRO A 88 -7.82 6.57 -3.58
C PRO A 88 -7.93 5.98 -2.19
N ARG A 89 -8.53 4.78 -2.08
CA ARG A 89 -8.70 4.06 -0.81
C ARG A 89 -7.37 3.52 -0.29
N PHE A 90 -6.50 3.07 -1.19
CA PHE A 90 -5.14 2.65 -0.84
C PHE A 90 -4.33 3.82 -0.26
N GLU A 91 -4.35 4.98 -0.91
CA GLU A 91 -3.63 6.17 -0.43
C GLU A 91 -4.22 6.70 0.89
N ALA A 92 -5.53 6.61 1.09
CA ALA A 92 -6.15 6.92 2.38
C ALA A 92 -5.65 5.99 3.49
N ALA A 93 -5.70 4.67 3.26
CA ALA A 93 -5.21 3.69 4.24
C ALA A 93 -3.72 3.85 4.54
N ARG A 94 -2.90 4.20 3.52
CA ARG A 94 -1.48 4.51 3.68
C ARG A 94 -1.27 5.72 4.59
N ARG A 95 -2.01 6.81 4.35
CA ARG A 95 -1.92 8.03 5.18
C ARG A 95 -2.36 7.78 6.62
N ASP A 96 -3.44 7.02 6.81
CA ASP A 96 -3.94 6.70 8.16
C ASP A 96 -2.91 5.86 8.93
N ALA A 97 -2.35 4.83 8.31
CA ALA A 97 -1.30 4.01 8.91
C ALA A 97 -0.05 4.82 9.23
N ALA A 98 0.40 5.68 8.31
CA ALA A 98 1.55 6.56 8.53
C ALA A 98 1.31 7.56 9.67
N ARG A 99 0.11 8.12 9.76
CA ARG A 99 -0.28 9.05 10.83
C ARG A 99 -0.25 8.39 12.20
N GLU A 100 -0.86 7.21 12.35
CA GLU A 100 -0.89 6.52 13.64
C GLU A 100 0.50 6.03 14.05
N PHE A 101 1.29 5.55 13.09
CA PHE A 101 2.70 5.22 13.33
C PHE A 101 3.49 6.44 13.81
N GLY A 102 3.42 7.57 13.09
CA GLY A 102 4.10 8.81 13.50
C GLY A 102 3.66 9.29 14.89
N ARG A 103 2.36 9.17 15.22
CA ARG A 103 1.86 9.48 16.57
C ARG A 103 2.48 8.59 17.64
N ALA A 104 2.61 7.28 17.38
CA ALA A 104 3.25 6.35 18.32
C ALA A 104 4.73 6.71 18.54
N GLU A 105 5.45 7.06 17.47
CA GLU A 105 6.86 7.47 17.55
C GLU A 105 7.05 8.76 18.33
N VAL A 106 6.17 9.75 18.15
CA VAL A 106 6.22 10.99 18.95
C VAL A 106 5.99 10.70 20.43
N LEU A 107 5.01 9.87 20.77
CA LEU A 107 4.72 9.52 22.17
C LEU A 107 5.84 8.69 22.80
N LEU A 108 6.50 7.82 22.04
CA LEU A 108 7.71 7.13 22.47
C LEU A 108 8.78 8.13 22.88
N ASN A 109 9.10 9.08 22.00
CA ASN A 109 10.12 10.10 22.26
C ASN A 109 9.77 10.98 23.46
N LEU A 110 8.53 11.45 23.55
CA LEU A 110 8.05 12.25 24.70
C LEU A 110 8.10 11.47 26.02
N SER A 111 7.74 10.18 26.00
CA SER A 111 7.80 9.34 27.20
C SER A 111 9.24 9.11 27.66
N ALA A 112 10.18 8.95 26.71
CA ALA A 112 11.59 8.78 26.99
C ALA A 112 12.22 10.06 27.56
N GLN A 113 11.91 11.22 26.97
CA GLN A 113 12.35 12.53 27.44
C GLN A 113 11.84 12.81 28.86
N SER A 114 10.54 12.62 29.12
CA SER A 114 9.95 12.83 30.45
C SER A 114 10.58 11.95 31.53
N ARG A 115 10.94 10.70 31.21
CA ARG A 115 11.65 9.79 32.12
C ARG A 115 13.10 10.21 32.37
N ALA A 116 13.77 10.77 31.35
CA ALA A 116 15.13 11.26 31.49
C ALA A 116 15.17 12.51 32.38
N GLU A 117 14.24 13.45 32.19
CA GLU A 117 14.10 14.65 33.02
C GLU A 117 13.80 14.32 34.49
N GLU A 118 12.99 13.30 34.75
CA GLU A 118 12.68 12.86 36.12
C GLU A 118 13.89 12.22 36.84
N LYS A 119 14.81 11.60 36.08
CA LYS A 119 16.04 11.01 36.63
C LYS A 119 17.18 12.02 36.80
N ALA A 120 17.08 13.21 36.20
CA ALA A 120 18.12 14.22 36.29
C ALA A 120 18.14 14.82 37.72
N PRO A 121 19.32 14.91 38.38
CA PRO A 121 19.41 15.54 39.69
C PRO A 121 19.01 17.02 39.59
N ARG A 122 18.10 17.46 40.47
CA ARG A 122 17.81 18.88 40.66
C ARG A 122 18.91 19.48 41.52
N TYR A 123 19.74 20.33 40.90
CA TYR A 123 20.70 21.19 41.59
C TYR A 123 20.00 22.45 42.12
#